data_AF-A9HAJ6-F1
#
_entry.id   AF-A9HAJ6-F1
#
_cell.length_a   1.000
_cell.length_b   1.000
_cell.length_c   1.000
_cell.angle_alpha   90.00
_cell.angle_beta   90.00
_cell.angle_gamma   90.00
#
_symmetry.space_group_name_H-M   'P 1'
#
loop_
_entity.id
_entity.type
_entity.pdbx_description
1 polymer ?
#
loop_
_entity_poly.entity_id
_entity_poly.type
_entity_poly.pdbx_seq_one_letter_code
_entity_poly.pdbx_strand_id
1 'polypeptide(L)'
;MENMTIRQVSVSDSILSRLDARDIALWVGKDVVRAADPVALADVIRLPWRAVLLEGGDPALETAILAQEDPTDFRVLRRGYPIIIDGNPADIVLPPRSLPIYKLNSGGGSGTLVSQLSRLSILNELARTDPRELLVLSSKATGVPPDLRTLWEEGFRPLTTIVGDYATLHAEADGWRRARAAGGSIAIVEKDIASFAHDLSTRYAQAHTGERVLLRVRSARGDTTSVDITQVDDAQHPVLGRYELIQDQDLRPLAPEDLTAETVEGFFRDPSASWQPYAAGLPWPRDDVAWPELRHILRRLDRSGSEANTVAVIRTEPGAGGTTHARMLAWRAAAEGYPTLFAKGAPFKPTSLEIVNFMTRTIDAEKQSRGEPDDGRLYEAPWLIVFDRDHWEGRDSELRSFLRGLEQSGRAACVLVVTGPYASMEFMSSSRFKEIDQLTHEMPRAGAVEFGQHLNQYLAPHGPVRRREEWQV
;
A
#
# COMPACT_ATOMS: atom_id res chain seq x y z
N MET A 1 -13.09 -24.67 21.71
CA MET A 1 -13.69 -23.43 21.16
C MET A 1 -14.92 -23.84 20.38
N GLU A 2 -16.10 -23.40 20.79
CA GLU A 2 -17.36 -23.69 20.10
C GLU A 2 -17.42 -23.03 18.72
N ASN A 3 -17.94 -23.75 17.73
CA ASN A 3 -18.17 -23.23 16.38
C ASN A 3 -19.33 -22.23 16.40
N MET A 4 -19.02 -20.93 16.39
CA MET A 4 -19.99 -19.84 16.47
C MET A 4 -20.56 -19.48 15.08
N THR A 5 -21.87 -19.56 14.92
CA THR A 5 -22.59 -18.99 13.77
C THR A 5 -23.00 -17.57 14.13
N ILE A 6 -22.48 -16.59 13.41
CA ILE A 6 -22.76 -15.17 13.67
C ILE A 6 -23.85 -14.73 12.70
N ARG A 7 -25.02 -14.37 13.23
CA ARG A 7 -26.10 -13.75 12.45
C ARG A 7 -25.77 -12.26 12.28
N GLN A 8 -25.81 -11.77 11.04
CA GLN A 8 -25.62 -10.36 10.71
C GLN A 8 -26.82 -9.84 9.92
N VAL A 9 -27.30 -8.65 10.29
CA VAL A 9 -28.47 -8.00 9.65
C VAL A 9 -28.03 -6.96 8.62
N SER A 10 -26.74 -6.56 8.64
CA SER A 10 -26.15 -5.56 7.76
C SER A 10 -24.74 -5.96 7.34
N VAL A 11 -24.21 -5.27 6.33
CA VAL A 11 -22.79 -5.32 5.99
C VAL A 11 -21.97 -4.94 7.24
N SER A 12 -20.99 -5.76 7.61
CA SER A 12 -20.09 -5.47 8.73
C SER A 12 -18.99 -4.50 8.31
N ASP A 13 -18.57 -3.59 9.20
CA ASP A 13 -17.42 -2.71 8.98
C ASP A 13 -16.13 -3.51 8.75
N SER A 14 -16.06 -4.74 9.27
CA SER A 14 -14.95 -5.65 9.01
C SER A 14 -14.82 -6.04 7.54
N ILE A 15 -15.94 -6.13 6.80
CA ILE A 15 -15.92 -6.44 5.35
C ILE A 15 -15.32 -5.25 4.60
N LEU A 16 -15.71 -4.02 4.96
CA LEU A 16 -15.18 -2.79 4.35
C LEU A 16 -13.67 -2.66 4.60
N SER A 17 -13.23 -2.82 5.85
CA SER A 17 -11.81 -2.76 6.21
C SER A 17 -10.98 -3.84 5.49
N ARG A 18 -11.53 -5.05 5.28
CA ARG A 18 -10.84 -6.12 4.54
C ARG A 18 -10.84 -5.90 3.03
N LEU A 19 -11.85 -5.23 2.48
CA LEU A 19 -11.83 -4.77 1.09
C LEU A 19 -10.68 -3.77 0.88
N ASP A 20 -10.49 -2.84 1.80
CA ASP A 20 -9.37 -1.88 1.72
C ASP A 20 -8.00 -2.55 1.79
N ALA A 21 -7.85 -3.55 2.67
CA ALA A 21 -6.65 -4.36 2.74
C ALA A 21 -6.49 -5.35 1.57
N ARG A 22 -7.53 -5.54 0.74
CA ARG A 22 -7.64 -6.60 -0.28
C ARG A 22 -7.40 -8.00 0.29
N ASP A 23 -7.89 -8.26 1.50
CA ASP A 23 -7.75 -9.52 2.25
C ASP A 23 -9.02 -10.38 2.21
N ILE A 24 -9.95 -10.05 1.31
CA ILE A 24 -11.24 -10.75 1.16
C ILE A 24 -11.45 -11.18 -0.29
N ALA A 25 -11.89 -12.42 -0.49
CA ALA A 25 -12.25 -12.97 -1.80
C ALA A 25 -13.78 -13.09 -1.95
N LEU A 26 -14.27 -12.97 -3.19
CA LEU A 26 -15.69 -13.11 -3.52
C LEU A 26 -15.92 -14.40 -4.30
N TRP A 27 -16.91 -15.19 -3.91
CA TRP A 27 -17.40 -16.34 -4.66
C TRP A 27 -18.86 -16.10 -5.04
N VAL A 28 -19.15 -16.05 -6.34
CA VAL A 28 -20.50 -15.87 -6.87
C VAL A 28 -21.01 -17.19 -7.42
N GLY A 29 -22.05 -17.73 -6.79
CA GLY A 29 -22.66 -19.00 -7.19
C GLY A 29 -23.40 -18.92 -8.53
N LYS A 30 -23.51 -20.06 -9.21
CA LYS A 30 -24.06 -20.15 -10.59
C LYS A 30 -25.45 -19.55 -10.76
N ASP A 31 -26.32 -19.75 -9.78
CA ASP A 31 -27.69 -19.26 -9.86
C ASP A 31 -27.78 -17.75 -9.59
N VAL A 32 -26.83 -17.20 -8.84
CA VAL A 32 -26.74 -15.76 -8.60
C VAL A 32 -26.36 -15.05 -9.89
N VAL A 33 -25.36 -15.57 -10.62
CA VAL A 33 -24.94 -15.07 -11.93
C VAL A 33 -26.12 -15.01 -12.91
N ARG A 34 -27.05 -15.98 -12.84
CA ARG A 34 -28.21 -16.05 -13.74
C ARG A 34 -29.40 -15.20 -13.33
N ALA A 35 -29.59 -14.99 -12.02
CA ALA A 35 -30.80 -14.37 -11.49
C ALA A 35 -30.63 -12.87 -11.19
N ALA A 36 -29.40 -12.42 -10.92
CA ALA A 36 -29.12 -11.03 -10.61
C ALA A 36 -29.07 -10.15 -11.86
N ASP A 37 -29.34 -8.85 -11.69
CA ASP A 37 -29.07 -7.86 -12.73
C ASP A 37 -27.56 -7.80 -13.03
N PRO A 38 -27.12 -7.98 -14.29
CA PRO A 38 -25.70 -8.04 -14.63
C PRO A 38 -24.93 -6.76 -14.27
N VAL A 39 -25.56 -5.59 -14.35
CA VAL A 39 -24.91 -4.30 -14.03
C VAL A 39 -24.71 -4.15 -12.52
N ALA A 40 -25.76 -4.40 -11.74
CA ALA A 40 -25.68 -4.34 -10.28
C ALA A 40 -24.68 -5.37 -9.70
N LEU A 41 -24.65 -6.59 -10.27
CA LEU A 41 -23.70 -7.61 -9.86
C LEU A 41 -22.26 -7.25 -10.26
N ALA A 42 -22.06 -6.67 -11.45
CA ALA A 42 -20.76 -6.17 -11.89
C ALA A 42 -20.22 -5.07 -10.96
N ASP A 43 -21.07 -4.17 -10.46
CA ASP A 43 -20.66 -3.10 -9.52
C ASP A 43 -20.03 -3.66 -8.24
N VAL A 44 -20.60 -4.73 -7.68
CA VAL A 44 -20.02 -5.42 -6.52
C VAL A 44 -18.77 -6.20 -6.89
N ILE A 45 -18.78 -6.92 -8.01
CA ILE A 45 -17.61 -7.68 -8.48
C ILE A 45 -16.41 -6.74 -8.69
N ARG A 46 -16.65 -5.49 -9.09
CA ARG A 46 -15.63 -4.44 -9.29
C ARG A 46 -15.15 -3.74 -8.03
N LEU A 47 -15.55 -4.20 -6.84
CA LEU A 47 -14.91 -3.78 -5.59
C LEU A 47 -13.49 -4.37 -5.47
N PRO A 48 -12.63 -3.88 -4.56
CA PRO A 48 -11.22 -4.29 -4.50
C PRO A 48 -11.00 -5.66 -3.82
N TRP A 49 -11.60 -6.71 -4.37
CA TRP A 49 -11.40 -8.06 -3.88
C TRP A 49 -9.95 -8.51 -4.09
N ARG A 50 -9.51 -9.46 -3.25
CA ARG A 50 -8.29 -10.24 -3.48
C ARG A 50 -8.38 -11.03 -4.79
N ALA A 51 -9.52 -11.70 -4.96
CA ALA A 51 -9.89 -12.50 -6.12
C ALA A 51 -11.41 -12.65 -6.17
N VAL A 52 -11.94 -12.92 -7.37
CA VAL A 52 -13.34 -13.25 -7.59
C VAL A 52 -13.44 -14.61 -8.27
N LEU A 53 -14.31 -15.48 -7.78
CA LEU A 53 -14.65 -16.75 -8.40
C LEU A 53 -16.09 -16.66 -8.92
N LEU A 54 -16.27 -16.83 -10.23
CA LEU A 54 -17.58 -16.79 -10.88
C LEU A 54 -17.95 -18.19 -11.37
N GLU A 55 -19.03 -18.74 -10.82
CA GLU A 55 -19.56 -20.01 -11.31
C GLU A 55 -20.45 -19.82 -12.53
N GLY A 56 -20.05 -20.42 -13.65
CA GLY A 56 -20.72 -20.23 -14.93
C GLY A 56 -20.31 -18.94 -15.65
N GLY A 57 -20.87 -18.73 -16.84
CA GLY A 57 -20.63 -17.56 -17.66
C GLY A 57 -21.94 -16.96 -18.12
N ASP A 58 -22.10 -15.66 -17.91
CA ASP A 58 -23.10 -14.84 -18.57
C ASP A 58 -22.38 -13.76 -19.38
N PRO A 59 -22.45 -13.78 -20.73
CA PRO A 59 -21.80 -12.78 -21.57
C PRO A 59 -22.21 -11.33 -21.24
N ALA A 60 -23.45 -11.12 -20.78
CA ALA A 60 -23.91 -9.79 -20.37
C ALA A 60 -23.17 -9.30 -19.12
N LEU A 61 -22.99 -10.18 -18.13
CA LEU A 61 -22.20 -9.90 -16.94
C LEU A 61 -20.73 -9.70 -17.27
N GLU A 62 -20.12 -10.53 -18.13
CA GLU A 62 -18.72 -10.37 -18.54
C GLU A 62 -18.50 -9.02 -19.24
N THR A 63 -19.42 -8.63 -20.11
CA THR A 63 -19.40 -7.32 -20.78
C THR A 63 -19.53 -6.18 -19.76
N ALA A 64 -20.43 -6.32 -18.78
CA ALA A 64 -20.61 -5.33 -17.72
C ALA A 64 -19.38 -5.23 -16.80
N ILE A 65 -18.68 -6.34 -16.53
CA ILE A 65 -17.44 -6.39 -15.73
C ILE A 65 -16.28 -5.74 -16.47
N LEU A 66 -16.18 -5.92 -17.79
CA LEU A 66 -15.08 -5.42 -18.62
C LEU A 66 -15.36 -4.07 -19.30
N ALA A 67 -16.54 -3.48 -19.07
CA ALA A 67 -16.88 -2.16 -19.58
C ALA A 67 -15.80 -1.13 -19.18
N GLN A 68 -15.47 -0.20 -20.08
CA GLN A 68 -14.42 0.79 -19.85
C GLN A 68 -14.69 1.61 -18.58
N GLU A 69 -13.68 1.72 -17.72
CA GLU A 69 -13.73 2.50 -16.49
C GLU A 69 -12.76 3.69 -16.58
N ASP A 70 -13.06 4.74 -15.82
CA ASP A 70 -12.17 5.90 -15.71
C ASP A 70 -10.90 5.48 -14.94
N PRO A 71 -9.68 5.59 -15.53
CA PRO A 71 -8.44 5.25 -14.84
C PRO A 71 -8.21 6.05 -13.55
N THR A 72 -8.88 7.19 -13.40
CA THR A 72 -8.80 8.08 -12.24
C THR A 72 -9.85 7.79 -11.15
N ASP A 73 -10.76 6.84 -11.40
CA ASP A 73 -11.73 6.39 -10.40
C ASP A 73 -11.01 5.72 -9.23
N PHE A 74 -11.37 6.09 -8.00
CA PHE A 74 -10.74 5.57 -6.79
C PHE A 74 -10.81 4.04 -6.67
N ARG A 75 -11.89 3.42 -7.19
CA ARG A 75 -12.06 1.96 -7.19
C ARG A 75 -11.07 1.31 -8.14
N VAL A 76 -10.84 1.90 -9.32
CA VAL A 76 -9.83 1.46 -10.30
C VAL A 76 -8.44 1.60 -9.69
N LEU A 77 -8.14 2.75 -9.09
CA LEU A 77 -6.84 2.99 -8.45
C LEU A 77 -6.57 2.01 -7.31
N ARG A 78 -7.58 1.59 -6.53
CA ARG A 78 -7.40 0.64 -5.42
C ARG A 78 -7.31 -0.83 -5.87
N ARG A 79 -8.10 -1.26 -6.85
CA ARG A 79 -8.15 -2.69 -7.26
C ARG A 79 -7.29 -3.02 -8.49
N GLY A 80 -7.04 -2.04 -9.36
CA GLY A 80 -6.55 -2.24 -10.72
C GLY A 80 -7.67 -2.60 -11.71
N TYR A 81 -7.30 -3.09 -12.89
CA TYR A 81 -8.30 -3.53 -13.86
C TYR A 81 -8.75 -4.98 -13.62
N PRO A 82 -10.03 -5.30 -13.90
CA PRO A 82 -10.51 -6.68 -13.89
C PRO A 82 -9.88 -7.49 -15.02
N ILE A 83 -9.44 -8.71 -14.71
CA ILE A 83 -8.87 -9.66 -15.66
C ILE A 83 -9.62 -10.98 -15.51
N ILE A 84 -10.39 -11.35 -16.53
CA ILE A 84 -11.11 -12.62 -16.57
C ILE A 84 -10.13 -13.74 -16.96
N ILE A 85 -10.04 -14.76 -16.11
CA ILE A 85 -9.16 -15.91 -16.26
C ILE A 85 -10.02 -17.14 -16.53
N ASP A 86 -9.97 -17.60 -17.78
CA ASP A 86 -10.67 -18.80 -18.27
C ASP A 86 -9.63 -19.86 -18.64
N GLY A 87 -9.04 -20.50 -17.62
CA GLY A 87 -7.93 -21.43 -17.81
C GLY A 87 -7.09 -21.62 -16.55
N ASN A 88 -5.89 -22.17 -16.73
CA ASN A 88 -4.94 -22.38 -15.64
C ASN A 88 -4.33 -21.04 -15.19
N PRO A 89 -4.50 -20.62 -13.92
CA PRO A 89 -3.93 -19.36 -13.42
C PRO A 89 -2.41 -19.25 -13.55
N ALA A 90 -1.70 -20.37 -13.56
CA ALA A 90 -0.24 -20.39 -13.65
C ALA A 90 0.31 -19.90 -15.00
N ASP A 91 -0.51 -19.88 -16.04
CA ASP A 91 -0.10 -19.49 -17.39
C ASP A 91 -0.19 -17.97 -17.63
N ILE A 92 -0.75 -17.22 -16.67
CA ILE A 92 -1.02 -15.78 -16.79
C ILE A 92 -0.17 -15.01 -15.80
N VAL A 93 0.64 -14.10 -16.31
CA VAL A 93 1.36 -13.13 -15.47
C VAL A 93 0.45 -11.92 -15.25
N LEU A 94 -0.05 -11.78 -14.03
CA LEU A 94 -0.90 -10.64 -13.65
C LEU A 94 -0.04 -9.40 -13.31
N PRO A 95 -0.52 -8.19 -13.65
CA PRO A 95 0.08 -6.96 -13.13
C PRO A 95 0.07 -6.93 -11.58
N PRO A 96 0.99 -6.18 -10.95
CA PRO A 96 1.09 -6.10 -9.49
C PRO A 96 -0.24 -5.73 -8.80
N ARG A 97 -1.00 -4.81 -9.40
CA ARG A 97 -2.36 -4.49 -8.99
C ARG A 97 -3.33 -4.83 -10.12
N SER A 98 -4.08 -5.90 -9.93
CA SER A 98 -5.19 -6.28 -10.81
C SER A 98 -6.27 -6.98 -9.99
N LEU A 99 -7.48 -7.09 -10.56
CA LEU A 99 -8.58 -7.86 -9.97
C LEU A 99 -8.72 -9.17 -10.78
N PRO A 100 -8.17 -10.29 -10.31
CA PRO A 100 -8.33 -11.57 -10.99
C PRO A 100 -9.75 -12.10 -10.78
N ILE A 101 -10.40 -12.47 -11.89
CA ILE A 101 -11.75 -13.03 -11.93
C ILE A 101 -11.67 -14.41 -12.55
N TYR A 102 -11.68 -15.45 -11.72
CA TYR A 102 -11.56 -16.83 -12.14
C TYR A 102 -12.93 -17.39 -12.54
N LYS A 103 -13.02 -17.90 -13.76
CA LYS A 103 -14.21 -18.59 -14.24
C LYS A 103 -14.19 -20.04 -13.80
N LEU A 104 -15.07 -20.37 -12.86
CA LEU A 104 -15.36 -21.73 -12.47
C LEU A 104 -16.35 -22.31 -13.48
N ASN A 105 -15.82 -23.07 -14.45
CA ASN A 105 -16.65 -23.82 -15.39
C ASN A 105 -17.69 -24.64 -14.62
N SER A 106 -18.97 -24.42 -14.93
CA SER A 106 -20.05 -25.00 -14.15
C SER A 106 -20.05 -26.52 -14.34
N GLY A 107 -19.66 -27.24 -13.29
CA GLY A 107 -19.73 -28.69 -13.22
C GLY A 107 -21.18 -29.15 -13.30
N GLY A 108 -21.58 -29.62 -14.47
CA GLY A 108 -22.70 -30.55 -14.62
C GLY A 108 -22.16 -31.82 -15.27
N GLY A 109 -21.58 -32.73 -14.48
CA GLY A 109 -21.37 -34.16 -14.78
C GLY A 109 -20.60 -34.61 -16.04
N SER A 110 -20.28 -33.74 -17.00
CA SER A 110 -19.70 -34.11 -18.31
C SER A 110 -18.64 -33.10 -18.79
N GLY A 111 -17.84 -32.56 -17.86
CA GLY A 111 -16.68 -31.74 -18.22
C GLY A 111 -15.53 -32.60 -18.74
N THR A 112 -14.76 -32.08 -19.68
CA THR A 112 -13.50 -32.71 -20.10
C THR A 112 -12.52 -32.75 -18.93
N LEU A 113 -11.58 -33.71 -18.90
CA LEU A 113 -10.52 -33.79 -17.89
C LEU A 113 -9.77 -32.46 -17.73
N VAL A 114 -9.56 -31.75 -18.84
CA VAL A 114 -8.97 -30.40 -18.86
C VAL A 114 -9.79 -29.41 -18.03
N SER A 115 -11.12 -29.40 -18.16
CA SER A 115 -11.98 -28.50 -17.39
C SER A 115 -11.96 -28.79 -15.88
N GLN A 116 -11.81 -30.06 -15.49
CA GLN A 116 -11.68 -30.46 -14.09
C GLN A 116 -10.31 -30.05 -13.51
N LEU A 117 -9.23 -30.25 -14.27
CA LEU A 117 -7.89 -29.81 -13.88
C LEU A 117 -7.83 -28.28 -13.74
N SER A 118 -8.38 -27.53 -14.69
CA SER A 118 -8.44 -26.06 -14.58
C SER A 118 -9.22 -25.61 -13.35
N ARG A 119 -10.34 -26.27 -13.03
CA ARG A 119 -11.12 -25.98 -11.82
C ARG A 119 -10.30 -26.23 -10.55
N LEU A 120 -9.61 -27.35 -10.45
CA LEU A 120 -8.72 -27.65 -9.32
C LEU A 120 -7.57 -26.64 -9.22
N SER A 121 -6.96 -26.24 -10.35
CA SER A 121 -5.93 -25.20 -10.36
C SER A 121 -6.44 -23.86 -9.84
N ILE A 122 -7.66 -23.45 -10.20
CA ILE A 122 -8.30 -22.23 -9.68
C ILE A 122 -8.56 -22.32 -8.18
N LEU A 123 -9.04 -23.46 -7.68
CA LEU A 123 -9.28 -23.64 -6.25
C LEU A 123 -7.98 -23.66 -5.44
N ASN A 124 -6.93 -24.28 -5.98
CA ASN A 124 -5.59 -24.23 -5.41
C ASN A 124 -5.03 -22.80 -5.41
N GLU A 125 -5.31 -22.02 -6.45
CA GLU A 125 -4.94 -20.61 -6.50
C GLU A 125 -5.63 -19.82 -5.37
N LEU A 126 -6.95 -19.99 -5.19
CA LEU A 126 -7.68 -19.38 -4.07
C LEU A 126 -7.05 -19.75 -2.71
N ALA A 127 -6.75 -21.03 -2.49
CA ALA A 127 -6.09 -21.47 -1.26
C ALA A 127 -4.71 -20.82 -1.07
N ARG A 128 -3.92 -20.69 -2.16
CA ARG A 128 -2.60 -20.04 -2.16
C ARG A 128 -2.67 -18.54 -1.91
N THR A 129 -3.74 -17.87 -2.36
CA THR A 129 -3.93 -16.42 -2.09
C THR A 129 -4.21 -16.11 -0.62
N ASP A 130 -4.54 -17.13 0.18
CA ASP A 130 -4.79 -17.11 1.63
C ASP A 130 -5.62 -15.91 2.10
N PRO A 131 -6.85 -15.73 1.58
CA PRO A 131 -7.70 -14.62 2.01
C PRO A 131 -8.07 -14.77 3.49
N ARG A 132 -8.13 -13.67 4.25
CA ARG A 132 -8.61 -13.70 5.65
C ARG A 132 -10.10 -13.99 5.72
N GLU A 133 -10.85 -13.59 4.70
CA GLU A 133 -12.30 -13.81 4.58
C GLU A 133 -12.70 -14.24 3.16
N LEU A 134 -13.67 -15.15 3.08
CA LEU A 134 -14.35 -15.53 1.85
C LEU A 134 -15.83 -15.12 1.96
N LEU A 135 -16.26 -14.23 1.08
CA LEU A 135 -17.66 -13.86 0.91
C LEU A 135 -18.30 -14.70 -0.18
N VAL A 136 -19.36 -15.42 0.15
CA VAL A 136 -20.08 -16.30 -0.76
C VAL A 136 -21.47 -15.74 -1.03
N LEU A 137 -21.76 -15.38 -2.28
CA LEU A 137 -23.10 -15.05 -2.73
C LEU A 137 -23.75 -16.33 -3.26
N SER A 138 -24.79 -16.81 -2.58
CA SER A 138 -25.49 -18.02 -2.98
C SER A 138 -27.01 -17.87 -3.00
N SER A 139 -27.65 -18.58 -3.94
CA SER A 139 -29.09 -18.65 -4.09
C SER A 139 -29.69 -19.80 -3.26
N LYS A 140 -31.03 -19.76 -3.08
CA LYS A 140 -31.80 -20.83 -2.42
C LYS A 140 -31.63 -22.22 -3.07
N ALA A 141 -31.33 -22.27 -4.37
CA ALA A 141 -31.33 -23.51 -5.15
C ALA A 141 -30.01 -24.29 -5.08
N THR A 142 -28.88 -23.61 -4.83
CA THR A 142 -27.55 -24.23 -4.83
C THR A 142 -26.93 -24.39 -3.45
N GLY A 143 -27.35 -23.60 -2.45
CA GLY A 143 -26.72 -23.63 -1.11
C GLY A 143 -25.22 -23.29 -1.18
N VAL A 144 -24.41 -23.75 -0.22
CA VAL A 144 -22.96 -23.52 -0.27
C VAL A 144 -22.31 -24.35 -1.39
N PRO A 145 -21.42 -23.76 -2.22
CA PRO A 145 -20.70 -24.49 -3.27
C PRO A 145 -20.05 -25.78 -2.74
N PRO A 146 -20.21 -26.94 -3.42
CA PRO A 146 -19.71 -28.21 -2.93
C PRO A 146 -18.19 -28.22 -2.75
N ASP A 147 -17.46 -27.58 -3.67
CA ASP A 147 -16.01 -27.46 -3.62
C ASP A 147 -15.49 -26.72 -2.38
N LEU A 148 -16.29 -25.81 -1.83
CA LEU A 148 -15.92 -25.11 -0.60
C LEU A 148 -15.85 -26.09 0.57
N ARG A 149 -16.68 -27.14 0.57
CA ARG A 149 -16.61 -28.20 1.59
C ARG A 149 -15.32 -28.99 1.46
N THR A 150 -14.93 -29.36 0.24
CA THR A 150 -13.65 -30.04 -0.03
C THR A 150 -12.47 -29.20 0.44
N LEU A 151 -12.46 -27.91 0.13
CA LEU A 151 -11.41 -26.99 0.61
C LEU A 151 -11.35 -26.94 2.14
N TRP A 152 -12.50 -26.92 2.82
CA TRP A 152 -12.54 -27.01 4.28
C TRP A 152 -12.01 -28.36 4.80
N GLU A 153 -12.26 -29.48 4.14
CA GLU A 153 -11.68 -30.76 4.56
C GLU A 153 -10.14 -30.76 4.40
N GLU A 154 -9.62 -30.07 3.39
CA GLU A 154 -8.18 -29.96 3.08
C GLU A 154 -7.41 -28.90 3.88
N GLY A 155 -8.07 -28.18 4.80
CA GLY A 155 -7.39 -27.23 5.70
C GLY A 155 -7.53 -25.75 5.33
N PHE A 156 -8.34 -25.39 4.33
CA PHE A 156 -8.67 -24.00 4.03
C PHE A 156 -9.56 -23.41 5.15
N ARG A 157 -9.13 -22.33 5.82
CA ARG A 157 -9.78 -21.81 7.04
C ARG A 157 -10.08 -20.29 7.08
N PRO A 158 -10.38 -19.59 5.96
CA PRO A 158 -10.75 -18.17 6.03
C PRO A 158 -12.07 -17.97 6.79
N LEU A 159 -12.31 -16.81 7.42
CA LEU A 159 -13.68 -16.47 7.86
C LEU A 159 -14.62 -16.62 6.65
N THR A 160 -15.74 -17.34 6.77
CA THR A 160 -16.67 -17.50 5.64
C THR A 160 -17.94 -16.74 5.95
N THR A 161 -18.27 -15.76 5.12
CA THR A 161 -19.51 -15.01 5.21
C THR A 161 -20.40 -15.39 4.04
N ILE A 162 -21.61 -15.85 4.31
CA ILE A 162 -22.54 -16.31 3.27
C ILE A 162 -23.74 -15.37 3.23
N VAL A 163 -24.06 -14.89 2.04
CA VAL A 163 -25.20 -14.00 1.75
C VAL A 163 -26.20 -14.78 0.92
N GLY A 164 -27.45 -14.79 1.37
CA GLY A 164 -28.55 -15.48 0.71
C GLY A 164 -29.75 -15.62 1.63
N ASP A 165 -30.65 -16.55 1.31
CA ASP A 165 -31.87 -16.76 2.10
C ASP A 165 -31.57 -17.38 3.46
N TYR A 166 -31.81 -16.64 4.53
CA TYR A 166 -31.48 -17.05 5.89
C TYR A 166 -32.14 -18.38 6.29
N ALA A 167 -33.40 -18.63 5.89
CA ALA A 167 -34.10 -19.86 6.27
C ALA A 167 -33.40 -21.11 5.70
N THR A 168 -33.00 -21.08 4.43
CA THR A 168 -32.26 -22.16 3.77
C THR A 168 -30.84 -22.28 4.33
N LEU A 169 -30.12 -21.15 4.45
CA LEU A 169 -28.73 -21.16 4.90
C LEU A 169 -28.61 -21.60 6.36
N HIS A 170 -29.56 -21.25 7.22
CA HIS A 170 -29.57 -21.65 8.62
C HIS A 170 -29.80 -23.16 8.77
N ALA A 171 -30.67 -23.75 7.95
CA ALA A 171 -30.91 -25.20 7.96
C ALA A 171 -29.67 -26.00 7.52
N GLU A 172 -28.85 -25.46 6.62
CA GLU A 172 -27.62 -26.11 6.15
C GLU A 172 -26.39 -25.83 7.01
N ALA A 173 -26.44 -24.80 7.87
CA ALA A 173 -25.30 -24.35 8.67
C ALA A 173 -24.67 -25.46 9.53
N ASP A 174 -25.47 -26.39 10.05
CA ASP A 174 -25.00 -27.53 10.83
C ASP A 174 -24.17 -28.53 10.01
N GLY A 175 -24.48 -28.69 8.73
CA GLY A 175 -23.69 -29.50 7.81
C GLY A 175 -22.32 -28.87 7.57
N TRP A 176 -22.28 -27.56 7.36
CA TRP A 176 -21.03 -26.82 7.13
C TRP A 176 -20.14 -26.76 8.37
N ARG A 177 -20.74 -26.57 9.56
CA ARG A 177 -20.02 -26.63 10.84
C ARG A 177 -19.32 -27.97 11.05
N ARG A 178 -19.95 -29.07 10.64
CA ARG A 178 -19.35 -30.42 10.72
C ARG A 178 -18.22 -30.60 9.73
N ALA A 179 -18.39 -30.15 8.48
CA ALA A 179 -17.38 -30.27 7.43
C ALA A 179 -16.07 -29.50 7.75
N ARG A 180 -16.16 -28.41 8.52
CA ARG A 180 -15.01 -27.54 8.77
C ARG A 180 -14.01 -28.05 9.82
N ALA A 181 -14.37 -29.08 10.59
CA ALA A 181 -13.68 -29.48 11.82
C ALA A 181 -13.40 -28.28 12.76
N ALA A 182 -12.81 -28.48 13.94
CA ALA A 182 -12.67 -27.40 14.93
C ALA A 182 -11.80 -26.23 14.40
N GLY A 183 -12.31 -24.98 14.45
CA GLY A 183 -11.47 -23.78 14.34
C GLY A 183 -11.86 -22.68 13.34
N GLY A 184 -13.04 -22.72 12.70
CA GLY A 184 -13.44 -21.65 11.77
C GLY A 184 -14.89 -21.18 11.92
N SER A 185 -15.10 -19.87 11.87
CA SER A 185 -16.42 -19.23 12.02
C SER A 185 -17.13 -19.02 10.68
N ILE A 186 -18.44 -19.25 10.68
CA ILE A 186 -19.33 -18.97 9.55
C ILE A 186 -20.27 -17.83 9.98
N ALA A 187 -20.26 -16.74 9.23
CA ALA A 187 -21.23 -15.67 9.36
C ALA A 187 -22.30 -15.81 8.28
N ILE A 188 -23.55 -15.54 8.64
CA ILE A 188 -24.68 -15.53 7.71
C ILE A 188 -25.27 -14.12 7.72
N VAL A 189 -25.34 -13.49 6.55
CA VAL A 189 -25.95 -12.18 6.37
C VAL A 189 -27.38 -12.37 5.86
N GLU A 190 -28.34 -11.90 6.66
CA GLU A 190 -29.77 -11.96 6.33
C GLU A 190 -30.17 -10.77 5.47
N LYS A 191 -29.74 -10.79 4.21
CA LYS A 191 -30.17 -9.85 3.18
C LYS A 191 -30.32 -10.59 1.86
N ASP A 192 -31.26 -10.14 1.03
CA ASP A 192 -31.25 -10.53 -0.37
C ASP A 192 -29.97 -9.99 -1.04
N ILE A 193 -29.51 -10.71 -2.06
CA ILE A 193 -28.22 -10.43 -2.71
C ILE A 193 -28.21 -9.04 -3.33
N ALA A 194 -29.31 -8.57 -3.91
CA ALA A 194 -29.38 -7.26 -4.55
C ALA A 194 -29.27 -6.12 -3.52
N SER A 195 -30.00 -6.22 -2.40
CA SER A 195 -29.90 -5.24 -1.32
C SER A 195 -28.54 -5.27 -0.62
N PHE A 196 -27.95 -6.46 -0.43
CA PHE A 196 -26.59 -6.58 0.10
C PHE A 196 -25.56 -5.94 -0.83
N ALA A 197 -25.65 -6.24 -2.13
CA ALA A 197 -24.80 -5.70 -3.17
C ALA A 197 -24.82 -4.17 -3.17
N HIS A 198 -26.02 -3.59 -3.22
CA HIS A 198 -26.22 -2.16 -3.21
C HIS A 198 -25.69 -1.49 -1.94
N ASP A 199 -25.98 -2.06 -0.76
CA ASP A 199 -25.50 -1.56 0.53
C ASP A 199 -23.97 -1.58 0.61
N LEU A 200 -23.33 -2.69 0.22
CA LEU A 200 -21.87 -2.83 0.23
C LEU A 200 -21.20 -1.80 -0.69
N SER A 201 -21.64 -1.70 -1.94
CA SER A 201 -21.09 -0.74 -2.91
C SER A 201 -21.26 0.71 -2.48
N THR A 202 -22.44 1.06 -1.95
CA THR A 202 -22.75 2.42 -1.50
C THR A 202 -21.90 2.80 -0.29
N ARG A 203 -21.83 1.93 0.72
CA ARG A 203 -21.04 2.19 1.92
C ARG A 203 -19.55 2.26 1.62
N TYR A 204 -19.07 1.39 0.73
CA TYR A 204 -17.67 1.43 0.30
C TYR A 204 -17.35 2.76 -0.42
N ALA A 205 -18.24 3.25 -1.30
CA ALA A 205 -18.04 4.54 -1.96
C ALA A 205 -18.09 5.73 -0.99
N GLN A 206 -19.02 5.71 -0.04
CA GLN A 206 -19.15 6.76 0.98
C GLN A 206 -17.91 6.83 1.89
N ALA A 207 -17.36 5.69 2.29
CA ALA A 207 -16.16 5.63 3.14
C ALA A 207 -14.93 6.28 2.49
N HIS A 208 -14.89 6.31 1.16
CA HIS A 208 -13.76 6.82 0.35
C HIS A 208 -14.05 8.18 -0.29
N THR A 209 -15.22 8.76 -0.03
CA THR A 209 -15.55 10.07 -0.58
C THR A 209 -14.74 11.15 0.14
N GLY A 210 -13.90 11.87 -0.61
CA GLY A 210 -13.13 13.00 -0.09
C GLY A 210 -11.74 12.66 0.44
N GLU A 211 -11.27 11.41 0.30
CA GLU A 211 -9.85 11.11 0.48
C GLU A 211 -9.03 11.93 -0.52
N ARG A 212 -8.10 12.74 -0.01
CA ARG A 212 -7.21 13.55 -0.84
C ARG A 212 -5.76 13.30 -0.46
N VAL A 213 -4.95 13.05 -1.48
CA VAL A 213 -3.49 12.98 -1.35
C VAL A 213 -2.94 14.34 -1.75
N LEU A 214 -2.62 15.17 -0.74
CA LEU A 214 -2.06 16.50 -0.96
C LEU A 214 -0.54 16.46 -0.83
N LEU A 215 0.15 16.92 -1.87
CA LEU A 215 1.61 17.00 -1.92
C LEU A 215 2.06 18.46 -1.74
N ARG A 216 2.94 18.71 -0.78
CA ARG A 216 3.60 20.02 -0.66
C ARG A 216 4.72 20.13 -1.69
N VAL A 217 4.60 21.12 -2.58
CA VAL A 217 5.58 21.41 -3.63
C VAL A 217 6.05 22.84 -3.49
N ARG A 218 7.36 23.04 -3.55
CA ARG A 218 7.97 24.37 -3.57
C ARG A 218 8.02 24.96 -4.98
N SER A 219 8.02 26.29 -5.06
CA SER A 219 8.22 27.07 -6.28
C SER A 219 9.69 27.47 -6.47
N ALA A 220 10.01 28.05 -7.64
CA ALA A 220 11.32 28.62 -7.92
C ALA A 220 11.74 29.72 -6.92
N ARG A 221 10.76 30.40 -6.29
CA ARG A 221 11.00 31.45 -5.29
C ARG A 221 11.20 30.90 -3.88
N GLY A 222 10.94 29.61 -3.67
CA GLY A 222 11.00 28.96 -2.37
C GLY A 222 9.66 28.91 -1.63
N ASP A 223 8.62 29.56 -2.14
CA ASP A 223 7.25 29.47 -1.59
C ASP A 223 6.71 28.04 -1.76
N THR A 224 5.90 27.55 -0.82
CA THR A 224 5.30 26.21 -0.89
C THR A 224 3.81 26.27 -1.18
N THR A 225 3.32 25.29 -1.94
CA THR A 225 1.92 25.12 -2.33
C THR A 225 1.52 23.66 -2.19
N SER A 226 0.27 23.39 -1.84
CA SER A 226 -0.28 22.03 -1.77
C SER A 226 -0.98 21.68 -3.08
N VAL A 227 -0.57 20.58 -3.71
CA VAL A 227 -1.12 20.06 -4.98
C VAL A 227 -1.89 18.79 -4.69
N ASP A 228 -3.11 18.68 -5.24
CA ASP A 228 -3.90 17.44 -5.15
C ASP A 228 -3.40 16.43 -6.20
N ILE A 229 -2.93 15.29 -5.72
CA ILE A 229 -2.37 14.22 -6.56
C ILE A 229 -3.10 12.89 -6.35
N THR A 230 -4.33 12.93 -5.82
CA THR A 230 -5.13 11.74 -5.48
C THR A 230 -5.26 10.76 -6.65
N GLN A 231 -5.29 11.28 -7.88
CA GLN A 231 -5.58 10.50 -9.09
C GLN A 231 -4.36 10.24 -9.98
N VAL A 232 -3.13 10.52 -9.51
CA VAL A 232 -1.92 10.45 -10.36
C VAL A 232 -1.22 9.10 -10.34
N ASP A 233 -1.57 8.20 -9.42
CA ASP A 233 -0.93 6.89 -9.33
C ASP A 233 -1.39 5.95 -10.45
N ASP A 234 -0.57 4.95 -10.77
CA ASP A 234 -0.94 3.95 -11.77
C ASP A 234 -1.89 2.91 -11.18
N ALA A 235 -2.98 2.59 -11.88
CA ALA A 235 -3.91 1.57 -11.43
C ALA A 235 -3.30 0.16 -11.41
N GLN A 236 -2.35 -0.16 -12.30
CA GLN A 236 -1.76 -1.50 -12.41
C GLN A 236 -0.37 -1.61 -11.78
N HIS A 237 0.42 -0.54 -11.88
CA HIS A 237 1.80 -0.45 -11.39
C HIS A 237 1.97 0.68 -10.37
N PRO A 238 1.20 0.67 -9.25
CA PRO A 238 1.16 1.77 -8.32
C PRO A 238 2.52 2.03 -7.68
N VAL A 239 2.98 3.28 -7.74
CA VAL A 239 4.18 3.74 -7.03
C VAL A 239 3.88 3.80 -5.54
N LEU A 240 2.71 4.30 -5.13
CA LEU A 240 2.35 4.42 -3.71
C LEU A 240 2.08 3.07 -3.03
N GLY A 241 1.98 1.99 -3.82
CA GLY A 241 2.02 0.62 -3.32
C GLY A 241 3.37 0.24 -2.70
N ARG A 242 4.48 0.75 -3.25
CA ARG A 242 5.87 0.41 -2.89
C ARG A 242 6.62 1.52 -2.18
N TYR A 243 6.12 2.75 -2.28
CA TYR A 243 6.69 3.92 -1.65
C TYR A 243 5.66 4.59 -0.73
N GLU A 244 6.11 5.15 0.37
CA GLU A 244 5.39 6.14 1.16
C GLU A 244 5.67 7.52 0.57
N LEU A 245 4.60 8.27 0.32
CA LEU A 245 4.69 9.69 0.01
C LEU A 245 4.48 10.47 1.31
N ILE A 246 5.35 11.43 1.61
CA ILE A 246 5.12 12.35 2.73
C ILE A 246 4.13 13.41 2.27
N GLN A 247 2.93 13.39 2.85
CA GLN A 247 1.82 14.26 2.46
C GLN A 247 1.84 15.58 3.22
N ASP A 248 1.15 16.59 2.72
CA ASP A 248 1.06 17.92 3.35
C ASP A 248 0.50 17.86 4.79
N GLN A 249 -0.39 16.91 5.06
CA GLN A 249 -0.91 16.66 6.41
C GLN A 249 0.15 16.13 7.40
N ASP A 250 1.15 15.38 6.90
CA ASP A 250 2.25 14.82 7.70
C ASP A 250 3.30 15.87 8.08
N LEU A 251 3.24 17.03 7.41
CA LEU A 251 4.15 18.16 7.58
C LEU A 251 3.60 19.26 8.50
N ARG A 252 2.46 19.00 9.15
CA ARG A 252 1.91 19.90 10.16
C ARG A 252 2.80 19.86 11.40
N PRO A 253 3.38 20.99 11.84
CA PRO A 253 4.18 21.00 13.05
C PRO A 253 3.37 20.51 14.25
N LEU A 254 3.99 19.66 15.07
CA LEU A 254 3.41 19.17 16.32
C LEU A 254 4.31 19.58 17.49
N ALA A 255 3.71 19.92 18.63
CA ALA A 255 4.46 20.05 19.87
C ALA A 255 4.69 18.65 20.49
N PRO A 256 5.71 18.46 21.33
CA PRO A 256 5.94 17.19 22.03
C PRO A 256 4.72 16.69 22.82
N GLU A 257 3.94 17.62 23.39
CA GLU A 257 2.71 17.36 24.15
C GLU A 257 1.51 16.91 23.31
N ASP A 258 1.56 17.11 21.99
CA ASP A 258 0.52 16.65 21.06
C ASP A 258 0.68 15.15 20.71
N LEU A 259 1.83 14.55 21.02
CA LEU A 259 2.02 13.11 20.85
C LEU A 259 1.31 12.35 21.97
N THR A 260 0.66 11.25 21.63
CA THR A 260 0.13 10.32 22.63
C THR A 260 1.22 9.39 23.14
N ALA A 261 1.06 8.84 24.35
CA ALA A 261 1.97 7.83 24.88
C ALA A 261 2.09 6.61 23.95
N GLU A 262 0.98 6.18 23.34
CA GLU A 262 0.98 5.08 22.37
C GLU A 262 1.80 5.41 21.11
N THR A 263 1.72 6.64 20.61
CA THR A 263 2.52 7.11 19.48
C THR A 263 4.02 7.13 19.82
N VAL A 264 4.37 7.61 21.01
CA VAL A 264 5.76 7.67 21.48
C VAL A 264 6.34 6.25 21.65
N GLU A 265 5.62 5.36 22.33
CA GLU A 265 6.05 3.96 22.48
C GLU A 265 6.09 3.22 21.14
N GLY A 266 5.10 3.46 20.27
CA GLY A 266 5.01 2.88 18.94
C GLY A 266 6.23 3.22 18.09
N PHE A 267 6.72 4.46 18.17
CA PHE A 267 7.93 4.89 17.46
C PHE A 267 9.17 4.04 17.79
N PHE A 268 9.38 3.65 19.06
CA PHE A 268 10.52 2.81 19.44
C PHE A 268 10.36 1.35 19.03
N ARG A 269 9.13 0.90 18.80
CA ARG A 269 8.84 -0.45 18.28
C ARG A 269 8.99 -0.50 16.76
N ASP A 270 8.45 0.51 16.08
CA ASP A 270 8.48 0.65 14.63
C ASP A 270 8.50 2.15 14.24
N PRO A 271 9.68 2.70 13.90
CA PRO A 271 9.81 4.09 13.49
C PRO A 271 9.17 4.37 12.12
N SER A 272 8.77 3.35 11.36
CA SER A 272 8.11 3.52 10.06
C SER A 272 6.59 3.71 10.16
N ALA A 273 5.99 3.41 11.31
CA ALA A 273 4.55 3.37 11.48
C ALA A 273 3.83 4.73 11.34
N SER A 274 4.53 5.85 11.63
CA SER A 274 3.91 7.19 11.60
C SER A 274 4.93 8.30 11.32
N TRP A 275 4.47 9.36 10.66
CA TRP A 275 5.24 10.60 10.47
C TRP A 275 5.09 11.59 11.63
N GLN A 276 4.10 11.42 12.52
CA GLN A 276 3.85 12.33 13.64
C GLN A 276 5.08 12.51 14.57
N PRO A 277 5.82 11.44 14.95
CA PRO A 277 7.03 11.61 15.75
C PRO A 277 8.07 12.52 15.08
N TYR A 278 8.21 12.45 13.76
CA TYR A 278 9.12 13.28 12.99
C TYR A 278 8.66 14.74 12.95
N ALA A 279 7.35 14.95 12.78
CA ALA A 279 6.74 16.28 12.81
C ALA A 279 6.85 16.98 14.18
N ALA A 280 6.91 16.20 15.26
CA ALA A 280 7.14 16.69 16.61
C ALA A 280 8.63 16.83 16.97
N GLY A 281 9.54 16.32 16.13
CA GLY A 281 10.99 16.36 16.39
C GLY A 281 11.50 15.26 17.33
N LEU A 282 10.77 14.16 17.53
CA LEU A 282 11.14 13.06 18.43
C LEU A 282 12.49 12.41 18.08
N PRO A 283 12.83 12.12 16.80
CA PRO A 283 14.16 11.61 16.47
C PRO A 283 15.26 12.58 16.86
N TRP A 284 16.27 12.10 17.60
CA TRP A 284 17.39 12.94 18.02
C TRP A 284 18.38 13.14 16.86
N PRO A 285 18.63 14.40 16.42
CA PRO A 285 19.55 14.69 15.33
C PRO A 285 20.99 14.66 15.85
N ARG A 286 21.53 13.44 15.97
CA ARG A 286 22.93 13.23 16.33
C ARG A 286 23.82 13.89 15.26
N ASP A 287 24.64 14.86 15.67
CA ASP A 287 25.58 15.62 14.81
C ASP A 287 24.99 15.95 13.42
N ASP A 288 24.15 16.98 13.35
CA ASP A 288 23.30 17.32 12.19
C ASP A 288 24.05 17.83 10.94
N VAL A 289 25.05 17.08 10.48
CA VAL A 289 25.87 17.36 9.30
C VAL A 289 25.21 16.90 7.99
N ALA A 290 24.39 15.85 8.06
CA ALA A 290 23.74 15.25 6.91
C ALA A 290 22.72 16.18 6.25
N TRP A 291 21.95 16.93 7.05
CA TRP A 291 20.91 17.81 6.52
C TRP A 291 21.45 19.00 5.72
N PRO A 292 22.44 19.78 6.21
CA PRO A 292 23.10 20.81 5.41
C PRO A 292 23.61 20.29 4.06
N GLU A 293 24.21 19.11 4.04
CA GLU A 293 24.75 18.49 2.83
C GLU A 293 23.64 18.04 1.87
N LEU A 294 22.61 17.36 2.36
CA LEU A 294 21.45 16.97 1.55
C LEU A 294 20.73 18.20 0.98
N ARG A 295 20.50 19.22 1.80
CA ARG A 295 19.90 20.49 1.39
C ARG A 295 20.73 21.19 0.32
N HIS A 296 22.07 21.13 0.43
CA HIS A 296 22.96 21.67 -0.60
C HIS A 296 22.80 20.94 -1.94
N ILE A 297 22.69 19.60 -1.92
CA ILE A 297 22.44 18.79 -3.12
C ILE A 297 21.09 19.17 -3.75
N LEU A 298 20.02 19.24 -2.96
CA LEU A 298 18.68 19.60 -3.42
C LEU A 298 18.64 21.03 -4.03
N ARG A 299 19.30 22.01 -3.39
CA ARG A 299 19.43 23.37 -3.94
C ARG A 299 20.28 23.45 -5.20
N ARG A 300 21.21 22.52 -5.41
CA ARG A 300 21.95 22.40 -6.67
C ARG A 300 21.02 21.88 -7.77
N LEU A 301 20.17 20.91 -7.46
CA LEU A 301 19.15 20.40 -8.39
C LEU A 301 18.16 21.49 -8.82
N ASP A 302 17.75 22.39 -7.93
CA ASP A 302 16.89 23.53 -8.31
C ASP A 302 17.47 24.37 -9.45
N ARG A 303 18.80 24.51 -9.49
CA ARG A 303 19.52 25.40 -10.42
C ARG A 303 19.94 24.69 -11.68
N SER A 304 20.35 23.43 -11.56
CA SER A 304 20.98 22.66 -12.63
C SER A 304 20.08 21.57 -13.21
N GLY A 305 18.91 21.32 -12.61
CA GLY A 305 17.98 20.30 -13.06
C GLY A 305 18.55 18.88 -13.00
N SER A 306 18.13 18.03 -13.93
CA SER A 306 18.41 16.59 -13.92
C SER A 306 19.87 16.22 -14.14
N GLU A 307 20.68 17.09 -14.75
CA GLU A 307 22.13 16.86 -14.94
C GLU A 307 22.89 16.83 -13.59
N ALA A 308 22.32 17.45 -12.56
CA ALA A 308 22.88 17.45 -11.21
C ALA A 308 22.36 16.30 -10.32
N ASN A 309 21.62 15.34 -10.90
CA ASN A 309 21.14 14.14 -10.20
C ASN A 309 22.27 13.46 -9.44
N THR A 310 22.06 13.22 -8.15
CA THR A 310 23.08 12.78 -7.20
C THR A 310 22.52 11.69 -6.30
N VAL A 311 23.35 10.70 -6.00
CA VAL A 311 23.10 9.73 -4.92
C VAL A 311 23.76 10.24 -3.65
N ALA A 312 22.95 10.58 -2.65
CA ALA A 312 23.40 10.83 -1.29
C ALA A 312 23.47 9.51 -0.51
N VAL A 313 24.55 9.28 0.22
CA VAL A 313 24.79 8.02 0.92
C VAL A 313 24.96 8.25 2.42
N ILE A 314 24.22 7.48 3.21
CA ILE A 314 24.41 7.35 4.67
C ILE A 314 24.99 5.96 4.91
N ARG A 315 26.21 5.89 5.42
CA ARG A 315 26.77 4.62 5.91
C ARG A 315 26.28 4.39 7.34
N THR A 316 25.75 3.21 7.63
CA THR A 316 25.30 2.88 8.98
C THR A 316 25.81 1.52 9.41
N GLU A 317 26.24 1.43 10.66
CA GLU A 317 26.35 0.15 11.34
C GLU A 317 24.94 -0.40 11.65
N PRO A 318 24.78 -1.74 11.72
CA PRO A 318 23.52 -2.33 12.14
C PRO A 318 23.08 -1.81 13.52
N GLY A 319 21.84 -1.33 13.61
CA GLY A 319 21.29 -0.80 14.87
C GLY A 319 21.70 0.64 15.22
N ALA A 320 22.54 1.32 14.41
CA ALA A 320 22.94 2.70 14.67
C ALA A 320 21.86 3.76 14.29
N GLY A 321 20.67 3.32 13.85
CA GLY A 321 19.54 4.21 13.56
C GLY A 321 19.47 4.75 12.13
N GLY A 322 20.10 4.10 11.15
CA GLY A 322 20.08 4.52 9.74
C GLY A 322 18.69 4.79 9.17
N THR A 323 17.72 3.88 9.39
CA THR A 323 16.32 4.06 8.96
C THR A 323 15.70 5.31 9.57
N THR A 324 15.85 5.48 10.89
CA THR A 324 15.31 6.64 11.62
C THR A 324 15.91 7.94 11.12
N HIS A 325 17.23 7.96 10.88
CA HIS A 325 17.93 9.13 10.36
C HIS A 325 17.51 9.47 8.93
N ALA A 326 17.39 8.47 8.04
CA ALA A 326 16.92 8.68 6.68
C ALA A 326 15.48 9.21 6.64
N ARG A 327 14.59 8.70 7.49
CA ARG A 327 13.21 9.20 7.64
C ARG A 327 13.17 10.64 8.16
N MET A 328 14.05 11.00 9.10
CA MET A 328 14.18 12.38 9.58
C MET A 328 14.61 13.32 8.44
N LEU A 329 15.60 12.94 7.63
CA LEU A 329 16.02 13.73 6.46
C LEU A 329 14.91 13.83 5.40
N ALA A 330 14.19 12.73 5.17
CA ALA A 330 13.04 12.68 4.27
C ALA A 330 11.96 13.69 4.69
N TRP A 331 11.58 13.67 5.97
CA TRP A 331 10.60 14.60 6.52
C TRP A 331 11.06 16.06 6.39
N ARG A 332 12.33 16.36 6.69
CA ARG A 332 12.88 17.71 6.56
C ARG A 332 12.89 18.21 5.11
N ALA A 333 13.23 17.35 4.15
CA ALA A 333 13.17 17.69 2.73
C ALA A 333 11.72 17.97 2.29
N ALA A 334 10.78 17.11 2.68
CA ALA A 334 9.36 17.32 2.41
C ALA A 334 8.83 18.62 3.06
N ALA A 335 9.26 18.94 4.29
CA ALA A 335 8.91 20.18 4.97
C ALA A 335 9.40 21.44 4.24
N GLU A 336 10.57 21.39 3.58
CA GLU A 336 11.05 22.45 2.66
C GLU A 336 10.34 22.46 1.29
N GLY A 337 9.38 21.56 1.07
CA GLY A 337 8.57 21.48 -0.14
C GLY A 337 9.21 20.68 -1.27
N TYR A 338 10.22 19.86 -1.00
CA TYR A 338 10.72 18.89 -1.97
C TYR A 338 9.86 17.62 -1.91
N PRO A 339 9.16 17.24 -2.99
CA PRO A 339 8.40 16.00 -3.03
C PRO A 339 9.28 14.81 -2.63
N THR A 340 8.81 14.00 -1.69
CA THR A 340 9.63 12.95 -1.08
C THR A 340 8.92 11.61 -1.11
N LEU A 341 9.56 10.63 -1.75
CA LEU A 341 9.17 9.22 -1.73
C LEU A 341 10.13 8.45 -0.84
N PHE A 342 9.60 7.64 0.08
CA PHE A 342 10.36 6.74 0.93
C PHE A 342 9.99 5.30 0.60
N ALA A 343 10.93 4.46 0.17
CA ALA A 343 10.66 3.07 -0.17
C ALA A 343 10.21 2.28 1.07
N LYS A 344 9.10 1.54 0.96
CA LYS A 344 8.58 0.69 2.05
C LYS A 344 9.54 -0.47 2.33
N GLY A 345 9.55 -0.97 3.55
CA GLY A 345 10.51 -2.02 3.97
C GLY A 345 10.40 -3.36 3.24
N ALA A 346 9.30 -3.64 2.54
CA ALA A 346 9.16 -4.86 1.75
C ALA A 346 10.07 -4.81 0.51
N PRO A 347 11.00 -5.77 0.31
CA PRO A 347 11.92 -5.71 -0.82
C PRO A 347 11.21 -5.74 -2.17
N PHE A 348 11.59 -4.81 -3.05
CA PHE A 348 11.18 -4.81 -4.46
C PHE A 348 12.33 -4.33 -5.35
N LYS A 349 12.20 -4.53 -6.66
CA LYS A 349 13.15 -3.99 -7.64
C LYS A 349 12.70 -2.58 -8.06
N PRO A 350 13.42 -1.50 -7.70
CA PRO A 350 13.05 -0.16 -8.12
C PRO A 350 13.26 -0.01 -9.63
N THR A 351 12.34 0.70 -10.30
CA THR A 351 12.46 1.01 -11.72
C THR A 351 12.34 2.52 -11.92
N SER A 352 13.20 3.10 -12.75
CA SER A 352 13.15 4.53 -13.03
C SER A 352 11.89 4.90 -13.81
N LEU A 353 11.43 4.04 -14.72
CA LEU A 353 10.27 4.29 -15.56
C LEU A 353 8.99 4.55 -14.75
N GLU A 354 8.73 3.73 -13.73
CA GLU A 354 7.54 3.89 -12.88
C GLU A 354 7.57 5.24 -12.12
N ILE A 355 8.74 5.60 -11.59
CA ILE A 355 8.94 6.88 -10.90
C ILE A 355 8.81 8.06 -11.86
N VAL A 356 9.43 7.99 -13.04
CA VAL A 356 9.32 9.04 -14.07
C VAL A 356 7.87 9.26 -14.47
N ASN A 357 7.10 8.18 -14.68
CA ASN A 357 5.69 8.28 -15.04
C ASN A 357 4.87 8.93 -13.92
N PHE A 358 5.12 8.53 -12.67
CA PHE A 358 4.46 9.13 -11.49
C PHE A 358 4.80 10.62 -11.32
N MET A 359 6.07 10.99 -11.44
CA MET A 359 6.52 12.39 -11.42
C MET A 359 5.86 13.20 -12.54
N THR A 360 5.80 12.64 -13.75
CA THR A 360 5.18 13.32 -14.90
C THR A 360 3.70 13.59 -14.66
N ARG A 361 2.93 12.59 -14.23
CA ARG A 361 1.50 12.77 -13.89
C ARG A 361 1.29 13.75 -12.73
N THR A 362 2.22 13.77 -11.77
CA THR A 362 2.21 14.75 -10.66
C THR A 362 2.43 16.18 -11.15
N ILE A 363 3.41 16.38 -12.04
CA ILE A 363 3.69 17.70 -12.65
C ILE A 363 2.48 18.18 -13.47
N ASP A 364 1.83 17.27 -14.21
CA ASP A 364 0.64 17.62 -14.97
C ASP A 364 -0.54 18.02 -14.05
N ALA A 365 -0.71 17.33 -12.91
CA ALA A 365 -1.69 17.72 -11.88
C ALA A 365 -1.36 19.09 -11.25
N GLU A 366 -0.08 19.38 -10.98
CA GLU A 366 0.38 20.69 -10.51
C GLU A 366 0.03 21.80 -11.52
N LYS A 367 0.32 21.60 -12.80
CA LYS A 367 -0.01 22.55 -13.88
C LYS A 367 -1.51 22.83 -13.93
N GLN A 368 -2.33 21.79 -13.87
CA GLN A 368 -3.79 21.92 -13.86
C GLN A 368 -4.29 22.70 -12.65
N SER A 369 -3.69 22.47 -11.47
CA SER A 369 -4.07 23.16 -10.22
C SER A 369 -3.78 24.66 -10.23
N ARG A 370 -2.74 25.10 -10.96
CA ARG A 370 -2.31 26.51 -11.02
C ARG A 370 -3.05 27.34 -12.06
N GLY A 371 -3.70 26.70 -13.04
CA GLY A 371 -4.49 27.39 -14.07
C GLY A 371 -3.66 28.33 -14.98
N GLU A 372 -2.33 28.18 -15.01
CA GLU A 372 -1.45 29.01 -15.83
C GLU A 372 -1.47 28.56 -17.31
N PRO A 373 -1.57 29.50 -18.28
CA PRO A 373 -1.34 29.20 -19.69
C PRO A 373 0.10 28.72 -19.93
N ASP A 374 0.26 27.82 -20.89
CA ASP A 374 1.46 27.07 -21.32
C ASP A 374 2.63 27.92 -21.87
N ASP A 375 2.87 29.12 -21.31
CA ASP A 375 3.80 30.12 -21.88
C ASP A 375 5.13 30.25 -21.10
N GLY A 376 5.42 29.31 -20.19
CA GLY A 376 6.68 29.26 -19.45
C GLY A 376 7.03 27.85 -18.99
N ARG A 377 8.32 27.52 -19.04
CA ARG A 377 8.86 26.28 -18.45
C ARG A 377 8.55 26.33 -16.94
N LEU A 378 7.49 25.65 -16.50
CA LEU A 378 7.18 25.56 -15.07
C LEU A 378 8.41 25.02 -14.35
N TYR A 379 8.76 25.68 -13.27
CA TYR A 379 9.73 25.15 -12.34
C TYR A 379 9.23 23.81 -11.80
N GLU A 380 10.03 22.76 -11.98
CA GLU A 380 9.77 21.43 -11.41
C GLU A 380 10.62 21.29 -10.15
N ALA A 381 9.99 21.14 -8.98
CA ALA A 381 10.72 20.91 -7.74
C ALA A 381 11.49 19.58 -7.81
N PRO A 382 12.78 19.54 -7.41
CA PRO A 382 13.51 18.29 -7.35
C PRO A 382 12.89 17.31 -6.34
N TRP A 383 12.89 16.03 -6.68
CA TRP A 383 12.37 14.99 -5.79
C TRP A 383 13.47 14.39 -4.92
N LEU A 384 13.13 14.03 -3.69
CA LEU A 384 13.94 13.15 -2.87
C LEU A 384 13.35 11.74 -2.93
N ILE A 385 14.15 10.75 -3.31
CA ILE A 385 13.75 9.33 -3.32
C ILE A 385 14.66 8.59 -2.36
N VAL A 386 14.08 8.07 -1.29
CA VAL A 386 14.82 7.48 -0.18
C VAL A 386 14.67 5.96 -0.21
N PHE A 387 15.79 5.27 -0.10
CA PHE A 387 15.86 3.82 -0.01
C PHE A 387 16.59 3.42 1.26
N ASP A 388 15.94 2.55 2.04
CA ASP A 388 16.61 1.85 3.13
C ASP A 388 17.52 0.73 2.58
N ARG A 389 18.35 0.17 3.47
CA ARG A 389 19.44 -0.77 3.18
C ARG A 389 19.10 -1.85 2.16
N ASP A 390 17.97 -2.52 2.34
CA ASP A 390 17.65 -3.77 1.63
C ASP A 390 17.41 -3.60 0.11
N HIS A 391 17.16 -2.37 -0.36
CA HIS A 391 16.78 -2.14 -1.76
C HIS A 391 17.97 -2.21 -2.73
N TRP A 392 19.14 -1.73 -2.29
CA TRP A 392 20.31 -1.52 -3.14
C TRP A 392 21.58 -2.25 -2.66
N GLU A 393 21.53 -2.99 -1.55
CA GLU A 393 22.67 -3.76 -1.07
C GLU A 393 23.20 -4.71 -2.18
N GLY A 394 24.46 -4.48 -2.59
CA GLY A 394 25.12 -5.23 -3.66
C GLY A 394 24.64 -4.93 -5.09
N ARG A 395 23.81 -3.89 -5.31
CA ARG A 395 23.15 -3.59 -6.59
C ARG A 395 23.53 -2.21 -7.17
N ASP A 396 24.78 -1.79 -6.98
CA ASP A 396 25.28 -0.46 -7.34
C ASP A 396 25.11 -0.12 -8.84
N SER A 397 25.31 -1.09 -9.73
CA SER A 397 25.13 -0.92 -11.17
C SER A 397 23.67 -0.65 -11.56
N GLU A 398 22.72 -1.24 -10.83
CA GLU A 398 21.29 -1.01 -11.02
C GLU A 398 20.89 0.37 -10.48
N LEU A 399 21.43 0.80 -9.34
CA LEU A 399 21.23 2.15 -8.79
C LEU A 399 21.71 3.24 -9.75
N ARG A 400 22.88 3.05 -10.38
CA ARG A 400 23.38 3.94 -11.44
C ARG A 400 22.45 3.99 -12.66
N SER A 401 21.92 2.84 -13.06
CA SER A 401 20.99 2.75 -14.18
C SER A 401 19.65 3.41 -13.85
N PHE A 402 19.18 3.28 -12.61
CA PHE A 402 18.02 3.98 -12.09
C PHE A 402 18.20 5.51 -12.13
N LEU A 403 19.33 6.02 -11.63
CA LEU A 403 19.63 7.46 -11.66
C LEU A 403 19.75 8.00 -13.10
N ARG A 404 20.41 7.26 -13.99
CA ARG A 404 20.51 7.61 -15.41
C ARG A 404 19.14 7.65 -16.09
N GLY A 405 18.23 6.74 -15.75
CA GLY A 405 16.86 6.75 -16.28
C GLY A 405 16.08 8.02 -15.90
N LEU A 406 16.26 8.50 -14.66
CA LEU A 406 15.69 9.78 -14.21
C LEU A 406 16.29 10.96 -14.99
N GLU A 407 17.61 10.98 -15.14
CA GLU A 407 18.33 12.04 -15.86
C GLU A 407 17.93 12.12 -17.34
N GLN A 408 17.91 10.97 -18.03
CA GLN A 408 17.53 10.86 -19.46
C GLN A 408 16.09 11.31 -19.71
N SER A 409 15.23 11.19 -18.70
CA SER A 409 13.84 11.65 -18.75
C SER A 409 13.67 13.12 -18.34
N GLY A 410 14.77 13.83 -18.06
CA GLY A 410 14.75 15.23 -17.63
C GLY A 410 14.29 15.44 -16.18
N ARG A 411 14.19 14.39 -15.37
CA ARG A 411 13.64 14.46 -14.01
C ARG A 411 14.74 14.75 -12.99
N ALA A 412 14.62 15.88 -12.31
CA ALA A 412 15.53 16.30 -11.25
C ALA A 412 15.21 15.55 -9.95
N ALA A 413 16.17 14.79 -9.45
CA ALA A 413 16.01 14.00 -8.23
C ALA A 413 17.35 13.76 -7.50
N CYS A 414 17.26 13.73 -6.17
CA CYS A 414 18.29 13.17 -5.31
C CYS A 414 17.82 11.79 -4.83
N VAL A 415 18.70 10.80 -4.95
CA VAL A 415 18.46 9.47 -4.41
C VAL A 415 19.23 9.34 -3.10
N LEU A 416 18.55 9.20 -1.97
CA LEU A 416 19.17 8.97 -0.67
C LEU A 416 19.19 7.47 -0.39
N VAL A 417 20.37 6.91 -0.13
CA VAL A 417 20.53 5.47 0.14
C VAL A 417 21.21 5.28 1.49
N VAL A 418 20.58 4.45 2.32
CA VAL A 418 21.21 3.88 3.52
C VAL A 418 21.96 2.62 3.10
N THR A 419 23.23 2.49 3.49
CA THR A 419 24.05 1.31 3.18
C THR A 419 24.76 0.80 4.43
N GLY A 420 25.26 -0.42 4.36
CA GLY A 420 26.09 -0.99 5.42
C GLY A 420 27.40 -0.22 5.64
N PRO A 421 28.20 -0.63 6.63
CA PRO A 421 29.43 0.09 7.00
C PRO A 421 30.51 0.05 5.91
N TYR A 422 30.42 -0.92 5.00
CA TYR A 422 31.35 -1.07 3.88
C TYR A 422 30.70 -0.56 2.59
N ALA A 423 31.08 0.65 2.17
CA ALA A 423 30.73 1.13 0.84
C ALA A 423 31.63 0.45 -0.20
N SER A 424 31.05 0.03 -1.34
CA SER A 424 31.82 -0.45 -2.47
C SER A 424 32.76 0.64 -3.01
N MET A 425 33.90 0.26 -3.60
CA MET A 425 34.83 1.22 -4.24
C MET A 425 34.15 2.07 -5.32
N GLU A 426 33.04 1.58 -5.86
CA GLU A 426 32.22 2.26 -6.85
C GLU A 426 31.55 3.54 -6.31
N PHE A 427 31.27 3.63 -5.00
CA PHE A 427 30.77 4.85 -4.36
C PHE A 427 31.84 5.94 -4.25
N MET A 428 33.12 5.55 -4.15
CA MET A 428 34.22 6.49 -3.93
C MET A 428 34.80 7.09 -5.22
N SER A 429 34.44 6.54 -6.38
CA SER A 429 35.08 6.87 -7.67
C SER A 429 34.27 7.84 -8.54
N SER A 430 33.02 8.14 -8.18
CA SER A 430 32.13 8.97 -8.99
C SER A 430 31.65 10.18 -8.21
N SER A 431 31.79 11.37 -8.80
CA SER A 431 31.29 12.63 -8.23
C SER A 431 29.77 12.68 -8.06
N ARG A 432 29.04 11.72 -8.63
CA ARG A 432 27.58 11.58 -8.47
C ARG A 432 27.18 10.84 -7.21
N PHE A 433 28.11 10.18 -6.54
CA PHE A 433 27.89 9.56 -5.25
C PHE A 433 28.55 10.43 -4.19
N LYS A 434 27.76 10.90 -3.24
CA LYS A 434 28.22 11.78 -2.18
C LYS A 434 27.82 11.18 -0.84
N GLU A 435 28.81 10.78 -0.07
CA GLU A 435 28.60 10.46 1.33
C GLU A 435 28.24 11.74 2.07
N ILE A 436 27.11 11.71 2.77
CA ILE A 436 26.62 12.84 3.55
C ILE A 436 26.67 12.58 5.06
N ASP A 437 26.78 11.31 5.47
CA ASP A 437 26.90 10.93 6.88
C ASP A 437 27.43 9.50 7.09
N GLN A 438 27.94 9.25 8.30
CA GLN A 438 28.32 7.94 8.81
C GLN A 438 27.85 7.75 10.26
N LEU A 439 26.94 6.80 10.44
CA LEU A 439 26.34 6.46 11.74
C LEU A 439 26.99 5.23 12.35
N THR A 440 27.46 5.38 13.59
CA THR A 440 28.04 4.31 14.40
C THR A 440 27.25 4.07 15.69
N HIS A 441 27.33 2.86 16.24
CA HIS A 441 26.65 2.49 17.49
C HIS A 441 27.23 3.18 18.73
N GLU A 442 28.50 3.59 18.67
CA GLU A 442 29.18 4.24 19.78
C GLU A 442 28.66 5.66 19.96
N MET A 443 28.08 6.00 21.11
CA MET A 443 27.68 7.36 21.45
C MET A 443 28.55 7.90 22.60
N PRO A 444 29.18 9.09 22.47
CA PRO A 444 29.90 9.70 23.58
C PRO A 444 28.98 9.92 24.79
N ARG A 445 29.52 9.84 26.01
CA ARG A 445 28.76 10.01 27.25
C ARG A 445 28.01 11.35 27.32
N ALA A 446 28.59 12.42 26.77
CA ALA A 446 27.91 13.71 26.66
C ALA A 446 26.65 13.62 25.78
N GLY A 447 26.76 12.94 24.63
CA GLY A 447 25.64 12.69 23.73
C GLY A 447 24.54 11.83 24.36
N ALA A 448 24.88 10.84 25.18
CA ALA A 448 23.88 10.03 25.90
C ALA A 448 23.02 10.88 26.86
N VAL A 449 23.64 11.85 27.54
CA VAL A 449 22.93 12.78 28.43
C VAL A 449 22.04 13.73 27.65
N GLU A 450 22.52 14.26 26.53
CA GLU A 450 21.73 15.13 25.63
C GLU A 450 20.54 14.38 25.03
N PHE A 451 20.75 13.14 24.59
CA PHE A 451 19.68 12.25 24.12
C PHE A 451 18.63 12.02 25.20
N GLY A 452 19.05 11.72 26.44
CA GLY A 452 18.13 11.55 27.56
C GLY A 452 17.32 12.82 27.87
N GLN A 453 17.97 13.99 27.80
CA GLN A 453 17.29 15.29 27.97
C GLN A 453 16.31 15.58 26.84
N HIS A 454 16.63 15.20 25.60
CA HIS A 454 15.75 15.29 24.45
C HIS A 454 14.52 14.39 24.64
N LEU A 455 14.72 13.11 24.97
CA LEU A 455 13.62 12.16 25.23
C LEU A 455 12.69 12.61 26.34
N ASN A 456 13.25 13.20 27.40
CA ASN A 456 12.48 13.70 28.52
C ASN A 456 11.39 14.72 28.12
N GLN A 457 11.57 15.46 27.02
CA GLN A 457 10.57 16.40 26.51
C GLN A 457 9.27 15.70 26.07
N TYR A 458 9.39 14.46 25.59
CA TYR A 458 8.27 13.65 25.09
C TYR A 458 7.72 12.69 26.14
N LEU A 459 8.52 12.35 27.16
CA LEU A 459 8.09 11.49 28.27
C LEU A 459 7.38 12.29 29.37
N ALA A 460 7.75 13.57 29.58
CA ALA A 460 7.19 14.41 30.63
C ALA A 460 5.66 14.52 30.63
N PRO A 461 4.97 14.63 29.48
CA PRO A 461 3.51 14.68 29.44
C PRO A 461 2.82 13.37 29.87
N HIS A 462 3.55 12.25 29.90
CA HIS A 462 2.96 10.91 30.07
C HIS A 462 3.39 10.20 31.36
N GLY A 463 4.33 10.75 32.12
CA GLY A 463 4.80 10.12 33.35
C GLY A 463 6.08 10.71 33.95
N PRO A 464 6.66 10.04 34.96
CA PRO A 464 7.84 10.52 35.63
C PRO A 464 9.06 10.50 34.71
N VAL A 465 9.78 11.62 34.70
CA VAL A 465 10.94 11.91 33.85
C VAL A 465 12.22 11.45 34.56
N ARG A 466 13.17 10.89 33.81
CA ARG A 466 14.47 10.50 34.37
C ARG A 466 15.36 11.70 34.65
N ARG A 467 16.08 11.68 35.78
CA ARG A 467 17.05 12.72 36.15
C ARG A 467 18.33 12.60 35.33
N ARG A 468 19.08 13.70 35.21
CA ARG A 468 20.35 13.75 34.46
C ARG A 468 21.35 12.67 34.88
N GLU A 469 21.40 12.35 36.17
CA GLU A 469 22.28 11.33 36.76
C GLU A 469 21.90 9.90 36.33
N GLU A 470 20.61 9.65 36.06
CA GLU A 470 20.09 8.34 35.65
C GLU A 470 20.40 8.04 34.17
N TRP A 471 20.74 9.07 33.37
CA TRP A 471 21.21 8.93 31.99
C TRP A 471 22.73 8.77 31.87
N GLN A 472 23.46 8.88 32.99
CA GLN A 472 24.92 8.74 33.03
C GLN A 472 25.40 7.31 33.34
N VAL A 473 24.46 6.45 33.75
CA VAL A 473 24.61 5.01 34.04
C VAL A 473 24.18 4.26 32.79
#